data_AF-A0A939DWC4-F1
#
_entry.id   AF-A0A939DWC4-F1
#
_cell.length_a   1.000
_cell.length_b   1.000
_cell.length_c   1.000
_cell.angle_alpha   90.00
_cell.angle_beta   90.00
_cell.angle_gamma   90.00
#
_symmetry.space_group_name_H-M   'P 1'
#
loop_
_entity.id
_entity.type
_entity.pdbx_description
1 polymer ?
#
loop_
_entity_poly.entity_id
_entity_poly.type
_entity_poly.pdbx_seq_one_letter_code
_entity_poly.pdbx_strand_id
1 'polypeptide(L)'
;MLTADGIGEMLGMAPVPIEGGLYAQTWRDEQSTGIYYLMTPDDCSGLHALPGVELWSYHAGAPREDAVVIRPEFRSYRAAWETGVPKGLSRPA
;
A
#
# COMPACT_ATOMS: atom_id res chain seq x y z
N MET A 1 -14.40 8.71 16.44
CA MET A 1 -13.65 7.65 15.72
C MET A 1 -12.76 8.34 14.69
N LEU A 2 -11.56 7.82 14.42
CA LEU A 2 -10.79 8.26 13.26
C LEU A 2 -11.47 7.73 11.98
N THR A 3 -11.73 8.61 11.02
CA THR A 3 -12.25 8.28 9.68
C THR A 3 -11.11 8.32 8.67
N ALA A 4 -11.28 7.72 7.49
CA ALA A 4 -10.28 7.81 6.42
C ALA A 4 -10.02 9.28 6.03
N ASP A 5 -11.08 10.06 5.80
CA ASP A 5 -10.95 11.49 5.49
C ASP A 5 -10.23 12.26 6.60
N GLY A 6 -10.58 12.00 7.87
CA GLY A 6 -9.94 12.66 9.00
C GLY A 6 -8.46 12.30 9.16
N ILE A 7 -8.06 11.07 8.80
CA ILE A 7 -6.64 10.67 8.73
C ILE A 7 -5.96 11.40 7.58
N GLY A 8 -6.57 11.44 6.39
CA GLY A 8 -6.05 12.12 5.21
C GLY A 8 -5.80 13.61 5.48
N GLU A 9 -6.77 14.29 6.10
CA GLU A 9 -6.65 15.69 6.51
C GLU A 9 -5.54 15.89 7.56
N MET A 10 -5.52 15.07 8.62
CA MET A 10 -4.54 15.17 9.69
C MET A 10 -3.10 14.99 9.19
N LEU A 11 -2.90 14.11 8.21
CA LEU A 11 -1.58 13.80 7.64
C LEU A 11 -1.24 14.64 6.40
N GLY A 12 -2.14 15.54 5.96
CA GLY A 12 -1.92 16.38 4.78
C GLY A 12 -1.76 15.58 3.48
N MET A 13 -2.55 14.52 3.31
CA MET A 13 -2.44 13.61 2.17
C MET A 13 -3.12 14.17 0.92
N ALA A 14 -2.58 13.80 -0.25
CA ALA A 14 -3.13 14.15 -1.56
C ALA A 14 -3.43 12.87 -2.37
N PRO A 15 -4.33 12.91 -3.36
CA PRO A 15 -4.60 11.77 -4.23
C PRO A 15 -3.34 11.29 -4.98
N VAL A 16 -3.17 9.98 -5.07
CA VAL A 16 -2.17 9.38 -5.96
C VAL A 16 -2.63 9.58 -7.42
N PRO A 17 -1.81 10.15 -8.31
CA PRO A 17 -2.28 10.59 -9.63
C PRO A 17 -2.84 9.50 -10.55
N ILE A 18 -2.36 8.26 -10.44
CA ILE A 18 -2.68 7.17 -11.37
C ILE A 18 -3.20 5.94 -10.62
N GLU A 19 -2.52 5.57 -9.53
CA GLU A 19 -2.70 4.27 -8.89
C GLU A 19 -3.81 4.25 -7.83
N GLY A 20 -4.47 5.37 -7.52
CA GLY A 20 -5.57 5.41 -6.54
C GLY A 20 -5.12 5.45 -5.08
N GLY A 21 -6.04 5.87 -4.19
CA GLY A 21 -5.74 6.17 -2.78
C GLY A 21 -5.12 7.55 -2.58
N LEU A 22 -4.76 7.83 -1.32
CA LEU A 22 -4.10 9.06 -0.89
C LEU A 22 -2.66 8.77 -0.44
N TYR A 23 -1.75 9.72 -0.64
CA TYR A 23 -0.38 9.64 -0.16
C TYR A 23 0.11 10.95 0.48
N ALA A 24 1.09 10.83 1.38
CA ALA A 24 1.90 11.94 1.85
C ALA A 24 3.35 11.48 2.00
N GLN A 25 4.31 12.18 1.39
CA GLN A 25 5.73 11.85 1.55
C GLN A 25 6.25 12.34 2.89
N THR A 26 6.75 11.41 3.70
CA THR A 26 7.24 11.66 5.06
C THR A 26 8.76 11.59 5.15
N TRP A 27 9.41 10.93 4.18
CA TRP A 27 10.86 10.78 4.13
C TRP A 27 11.39 10.87 2.71
N ARG A 28 12.57 11.48 2.56
CA ARG A 28 13.35 11.48 1.32
C ARG A 28 14.81 11.78 1.61
N ASP A 29 15.69 10.92 1.12
CA ASP A 29 17.13 11.13 1.05
C ASP A 29 17.67 10.61 -0.30
N GLU A 30 19.00 10.49 -0.41
CA GLU A 30 19.66 9.99 -1.62
C GLU A 30 19.40 8.51 -1.91
N GLN A 31 19.02 7.73 -0.90
CA GLN A 31 18.95 6.27 -0.97
C GLN A 31 17.51 5.74 -0.89
N SER A 32 16.58 6.53 -0.37
CA SER A 32 15.25 6.05 -0.01
C SER A 32 14.19 7.15 0.03
N THR A 33 12.95 6.73 -0.12
CA THR A 33 11.75 7.55 0.10
C THR A 33 10.79 6.81 1.01
N GLY A 34 10.01 7.54 1.78
CA GLY A 34 8.93 7.00 2.61
C GLY A 34 7.67 7.82 2.41
N ILE A 35 6.54 7.12 2.33
CA ILE A 35 5.21 7.72 2.25
C ILE A 35 4.29 7.11 3.30
N TYR A 36 3.32 7.87 3.76
CA TYR A 36 2.06 7.29 4.18
C TYR A 36 1.19 7.04 2.95
N TYR A 37 0.47 5.93 2.96
CA TYR A 37 -0.51 5.57 1.95
C TYR A 37 -1.81 5.15 2.63
N LEU A 38 -2.94 5.63 2.12
CA LEU A 38 -4.28 5.39 2.67
C LEU A 38 -5.23 5.03 1.52
N MET A 39 -6.07 4.02 1.75
CA MET A 39 -7.12 3.60 0.83
C MET A 39 -8.46 3.52 1.54
N THR A 40 -9.52 3.78 0.78
CA THR A 40 -10.90 3.46 1.12
C THR A 40 -11.37 2.24 0.33
N PRO A 41 -12.55 1.65 0.66
CA PRO A 41 -13.11 0.54 -0.11
C PRO A 41 -13.41 0.87 -1.59
N ASP A 42 -13.52 2.16 -1.93
CA ASP A 42 -13.78 2.62 -3.30
C ASP A 42 -12.48 2.82 -4.11
N ASP A 43 -11.32 2.74 -3.46
CA ASP A 43 -10.01 2.85 -4.10
C ASP A 43 -9.50 1.50 -4.60
N CYS A 44 -8.72 1.53 -5.68
CA CYS A 44 -7.94 0.39 -6.15
C CYS A 44 -6.51 0.83 -6.36
N SER A 45 -5.55 0.15 -5.70
CA SER A 45 -4.12 0.32 -5.97
C SER A 45 -3.80 -0.32 -7.33
N GLY A 46 -3.66 0.52 -8.36
CA GLY A 46 -3.42 0.08 -9.73
C GLY A 46 -2.11 -0.70 -9.88
N LEU A 47 -2.07 -1.70 -10.76
CA LEU A 47 -0.85 -2.46 -11.04
C LEU A 47 0.24 -1.54 -11.60
N HIS A 48 1.40 -1.52 -10.95
CA HIS A 48 2.57 -0.77 -11.38
C HIS A 48 3.85 -1.53 -11.00
N ALA A 49 4.99 -1.05 -11.47
CA ALA A 49 6.29 -1.60 -11.16
C ALA A 49 7.26 -0.48 -10.78
N LEU A 50 8.06 -0.72 -9.74
CA LEU A 50 9.10 0.20 -9.29
C LEU A 50 10.48 -0.38 -9.62
N PRO A 51 11.49 0.47 -9.88
CA PRO A 51 12.86 0.02 -10.16
C PRO A 51 13.59 -0.46 -8.90
N GLY A 52 13.00 -0.30 -7.72
CA GLY A 52 13.57 -0.64 -6.42
C GLY A 52 12.63 -1.48 -5.56
N VAL A 53 13.16 -1.95 -4.42
CA VAL A 53 12.36 -2.66 -3.41
C VAL A 53 11.44 -1.68 -2.72
N GLU A 54 10.18 -2.08 -2.57
CA GLU A 54 9.19 -1.37 -1.77
C GLU A 54 8.87 -2.16 -0.50
N LEU A 55 8.85 -1.48 0.64
CA LEU A 55 8.51 -2.04 1.93
C LEU A 55 7.18 -1.49 2.40
N TRP A 56 6.28 -2.40 2.78
CA TRP A 56 4.95 -2.05 3.27
C TRP A 56 4.84 -2.29 4.78
N SER A 57 4.48 -1.25 5.52
CA SER A 57 4.22 -1.30 6.95
C SER A 57 2.75 -0.99 7.24
N TYR A 58 2.02 -1.96 7.79
CA TYR A 58 0.63 -1.76 8.18
C TYR A 58 0.54 -0.91 9.45
N HIS A 59 -0.30 0.13 9.44
CA HIS A 59 -0.49 1.04 10.57
C HIS A 59 -1.87 0.92 11.23
N ALA A 60 -2.96 0.88 10.45
CA ALA A 60 -4.33 0.83 10.95
C ALA A 60 -5.34 0.47 9.83
N GLY A 61 -6.59 0.20 10.21
CA GLY A 61 -7.71 -0.01 9.29
C GLY A 61 -8.14 -1.47 9.14
N ALA A 62 -8.93 -1.77 8.10
CA ALA A 62 -9.22 -3.16 7.78
C ALA A 62 -7.96 -3.85 7.19
N PRO A 63 -7.80 -5.17 7.37
CA PRO A 63 -6.81 -5.95 6.63
C PRO A 63 -6.92 -5.75 5.13
N ARG A 64 -5.78 -5.71 4.43
CA ARG A 64 -5.72 -5.81 2.97
C ARG A 64 -5.27 -7.22 2.61
N GLU A 65 -6.14 -8.06 2.05
CA GLU A 65 -5.86 -9.50 1.84
C GLU A 65 -5.73 -9.92 0.36
N ASP A 66 -6.04 -9.02 -0.55
CA ASP A 66 -6.25 -9.26 -1.97
C ASP A 66 -5.20 -8.57 -2.86
N ALA A 67 -4.10 -8.11 -2.28
CA ALA A 67 -3.02 -7.49 -3.03
C ALA A 67 -2.32 -8.51 -3.92
N VAL A 68 -2.12 -8.13 -5.18
CA VAL A 68 -1.52 -8.98 -6.20
C VAL A 68 -0.11 -8.49 -6.48
N VAL A 69 0.86 -9.40 -6.34
CA VAL A 69 2.26 -9.16 -6.74
C VAL A 69 2.55 -10.02 -7.95
N ILE A 70 2.98 -9.40 -9.05
CA ILE A 70 3.39 -10.09 -10.27
C ILE A 70 4.92 -10.05 -10.37
N ARG A 71 5.56 -11.21 -10.42
CA ARG A 71 7.00 -11.34 -10.65
C ARG A 71 7.34 -11.37 -12.15
N PRO A 72 8.57 -11.03 -12.56
CA PRO A 72 8.99 -10.95 -13.97
C PRO A 72 8.74 -12.21 -14.79
N GLU A 73 8.72 -13.38 -14.14
CA GLU A 73 8.35 -14.67 -14.74
C GLU A 73 6.84 -14.86 -14.97
N PHE A 74 6.06 -13.77 -14.99
CA PHE A 74 4.60 -13.74 -15.15
C PHE A 74 3.86 -14.60 -14.11
N ARG A 75 4.40 -14.66 -12.88
CA ARG A 75 3.78 -15.35 -11.75
C ARG A 75 3.14 -14.36 -10.80
N SER A 76 1.87 -14.59 -10.47
CA SER A 76 1.14 -13.81 -9.47
C SER A 76 1.16 -14.48 -8.10
N TYR A 77 1.20 -13.64 -7.06
CA TYR A 77 1.15 -14.01 -5.65
C TYR A 77 0.14 -13.12 -4.95
N ARG A 78 -0.47 -13.63 -3.88
CA ARG A 78 -1.28 -12.81 -2.96
C ARG A 78 -0.48 -12.44 -1.73
N ALA A 79 -0.54 -11.18 -1.36
CA ALA A 79 0.00 -10.63 -0.13
C ALA A 79 -1.13 -10.12 0.77
N ALA A 80 -0.92 -10.19 2.08
CA ALA A 80 -1.84 -9.65 3.06
C ALA A 80 -1.12 -8.72 4.06
N TRP A 81 -1.76 -7.62 4.41
CA TRP A 81 -1.31 -6.65 5.42
C TRP A 81 -2.36 -6.51 6.52
N GLU A 82 -1.98 -6.91 7.73
CA GLU A 82 -2.82 -6.90 8.93
C GLU A 82 -1.95 -6.81 10.19
N THR A 83 -2.57 -6.53 11.35
CA THR A 83 -1.88 -6.69 12.63
C THR A 83 -1.66 -8.18 12.94
N GLY A 84 -0.42 -8.65 13.05
CA GLY A 84 -0.12 -10.05 13.40
C GLY A 84 1.16 -10.59 12.75
N VAL A 85 1.37 -11.91 12.83
CA VAL A 85 2.44 -12.60 12.09
C VAL A 85 2.08 -12.57 10.59
N PRO A 86 2.95 -12.09 9.69
CA PRO A 86 2.66 -12.04 8.27
C PRO A 86 2.31 -13.45 7.75
N LYS A 87 1.18 -13.58 7.04
CA LYS A 87 0.77 -14.85 6.41
C LYS A 87 1.67 -15.28 5.24
N GLY A 88 2.73 -14.53 4.94
CA GLY A 88 3.65 -14.81 3.83
C GLY A 88 2.99 -14.66 2.46
N LEU A 89 3.79 -14.81 1.39
CA LEU A 89 3.26 -14.85 0.03
C LEU A 89 2.55 -16.19 -0.19
N SER A 90 1.30 -16.14 -0.63
CA SER A 90 0.53 -17.34 -1.02
C SER A 90 0.33 -17.40 -2.53
N ARG A 91 0.23 -18.62 -3.06
CA ARG A 91 -0.12 -18.84 -4.47
C ARG A 91 -1.64 -18.78 -4.62
N PRO A 92 -2.17 -18.16 -5.69
CA PRO A 92 -3.55 -18.41 -6.08
C PRO A 92 -3.73 -19.90 -6.45
N ALA A 93 -4.92 -20.44 -6.16
CA ALA A 93 -5.34 -21.79 -6.54
C ALA A 93 -5.35 -21.97 -8.07
#